data_AF-A0A1X1L0A4-F1
#
_entry.id   AF-A0A1X1L0A4-F1
#
_cell.length_a   1.000
_cell.length_b   1.000
_cell.length_c   1.000
_cell.angle_alpha   90.00
_cell.angle_beta   90.00
_cell.angle_gamma   90.00
#
_symmetry.space_group_name_H-M   'P 1'
#
loop_
_entity.id
_entity.type
_entity.pdbx_description
1 polymer ?
#
loop_
_entity_poly.entity_id
_entity_poly.type
_entity_poly.pdbx_seq_one_letter_code
_entity_poly.pdbx_strand_id
1 'polypeptide(L)'
;MSREILKISPDEVVEKREFGERKNVINSLQNLAGPSNSRLNTQNFALPFKMNWSIDRITIVGFLKRFNFDHTIFTEDGEVIYTKGEDFTLAQAMPILARENGAIEKGRGWSLVDKYGENVAYVEVLVFKDKETDREKGRIDFNPNKIQHFLKIDLKDFIKMMFEKPHFSRADVACDIVGLPDEYISQYRLVDGVSFRPYYGQSGQLETAYWGARSSERQVRLYNKFVEQTKKKEVIPEDVKSWWRLELQLRRSRADEWVGVVYDTLGSFYSPEHLNLDLSATEKIMLTGLHANHNLWSELNKDTKRKYRKLAKEVAKEDELTNHLKSSFSSSIEQLDKELNSWLIGMNVVFEKEEIKEL
;
A
#
# COMPACT_ATOMS: atom_id res chain seq x y z
N MET A 1 -43.27 -40.21 -7.65
CA MET A 1 -43.38 -38.76 -7.47
C MET A 1 -41.98 -38.23 -7.22
N SER A 2 -41.58 -37.25 -8.02
CA SER A 2 -40.24 -37.09 -8.58
C SER A 2 -39.25 -36.40 -7.64
N ARG A 3 -37.98 -36.83 -7.65
CA ARG A 3 -36.85 -36.10 -7.07
C ARG A 3 -36.48 -34.95 -8.01
N GLU A 4 -36.78 -33.72 -7.63
CA GLU A 4 -36.20 -32.54 -8.28
C GLU A 4 -34.82 -32.26 -7.68
N ILE A 5 -33.81 -32.62 -8.47
CA ILE A 5 -32.42 -32.23 -8.28
C ILE A 5 -32.31 -30.81 -8.80
N LEU A 6 -31.97 -29.87 -7.91
CA LEU A 6 -31.53 -28.52 -8.28
C LEU A 6 -30.35 -28.63 -9.24
N LYS A 7 -30.61 -28.44 -10.53
CA LYS A 7 -29.59 -28.29 -11.57
C LYS A 7 -28.96 -26.91 -11.40
N ILE A 8 -27.83 -26.86 -10.70
CA ILE A 8 -26.90 -25.74 -10.81
C ILE A 8 -26.26 -25.88 -12.20
N SER A 9 -26.52 -24.92 -13.09
CA SER A 9 -25.88 -24.82 -14.39
C SER A 9 -24.39 -24.57 -14.20
N PRO A 10 -23.49 -25.50 -14.58
CA PRO A 10 -22.07 -25.21 -14.69
C PRO A 10 -21.85 -24.73 -16.12
N ASP A 11 -21.80 -23.42 -16.34
CA ASP A 11 -21.15 -22.75 -17.48
C ASP A 11 -21.64 -21.30 -17.57
N GLU A 12 -21.23 -20.47 -16.60
CA GLU A 12 -20.86 -19.10 -16.97
C GLU A 12 -19.35 -19.11 -17.15
N VAL A 13 -18.94 -19.11 -18.41
CA VAL A 13 -17.55 -18.93 -18.82
C VAL A 13 -17.07 -17.62 -18.21
N VAL A 14 -16.37 -17.71 -17.08
CA VAL A 14 -15.57 -16.61 -16.55
C VAL A 14 -14.54 -16.32 -17.62
N GLU A 15 -14.76 -15.23 -18.37
CA GLU A 15 -13.71 -14.65 -19.21
C GLU A 15 -12.51 -14.37 -18.28
N LYS A 16 -11.52 -15.26 -18.30
CA LYS A 16 -10.17 -14.93 -17.85
C LYS A 16 -9.63 -13.89 -18.83
N ARG A 17 -9.91 -12.62 -18.58
CA ARG A 17 -9.11 -11.56 -19.18
C ARG A 17 -7.84 -11.39 -18.35
N GLU A 18 -6.71 -11.71 -18.99
CA GLU A 18 -5.40 -11.22 -18.60
C GLU A 18 -5.53 -9.71 -18.35
N PHE A 19 -5.06 -9.24 -17.19
CA PHE A 19 -4.95 -7.82 -16.89
C PHE A 19 -4.45 -7.09 -18.13
N GLY A 20 -5.31 -6.26 -18.72
CA GLY A 20 -5.09 -5.52 -19.95
C GLY A 20 -4.13 -4.38 -19.73
N GLU A 21 -2.93 -4.71 -19.27
CA GLU A 21 -1.75 -3.87 -19.10
C GLU A 21 -0.51 -4.72 -18.79
N ARG A 22 -0.64 -6.00 -18.37
CA ARG A 22 0.52 -6.88 -18.12
C ARG A 22 1.49 -6.92 -19.29
N LYS A 23 1.00 -7.10 -20.53
CA LYS A 23 1.88 -7.14 -21.72
C LYS A 23 2.43 -5.76 -22.10
N ASN A 24 1.66 -4.68 -21.94
CA ASN A 24 2.10 -3.34 -22.32
C ASN A 24 3.05 -2.72 -21.29
N VAL A 25 2.83 -2.97 -19.99
CA VAL A 25 3.70 -2.55 -18.89
C VAL A 25 4.99 -3.37 -18.88
N ILE A 26 4.93 -4.70 -19.06
CA ILE A 26 6.16 -5.52 -19.19
C ILE A 26 6.95 -5.13 -20.45
N ASN A 27 6.30 -4.92 -21.61
CA ASN A 27 6.99 -4.48 -22.83
C ASN A 27 7.52 -3.05 -22.74
N SER A 28 6.82 -2.12 -22.08
CA SER A 28 7.32 -0.75 -21.87
C SER A 28 8.46 -0.70 -20.84
N LEU A 29 8.43 -1.57 -19.81
CA LEU A 29 9.55 -1.77 -18.88
C LEU A 29 10.74 -2.46 -19.54
N GLN A 30 10.53 -3.40 -20.46
CA GLN A 30 11.60 -3.94 -21.32
C GLN A 30 12.22 -2.87 -22.22
N ASN A 31 11.44 -1.89 -22.68
CA ASN A 31 11.94 -0.75 -23.45
C ASN A 31 12.63 0.32 -22.59
N LEU A 32 12.31 0.41 -21.29
CA LEU A 32 12.99 1.29 -20.32
C LEU A 32 14.29 0.65 -19.78
N ALA A 33 14.35 -0.68 -19.75
CA ALA A 33 15.56 -1.46 -19.51
C ALA A 33 16.36 -1.62 -20.81
N GLY A 34 16.87 -0.50 -21.34
CA GLY A 34 17.90 -0.57 -22.38
C GLY A 34 19.08 -1.42 -21.90
N PRO A 35 19.81 -2.13 -22.78
CA PRO A 35 20.99 -2.88 -22.38
C PRO A 35 21.95 -1.91 -21.70
N SER A 36 22.16 -2.12 -20.38
CA SER A 36 23.14 -1.39 -19.59
C SER A 36 24.53 -1.69 -20.14
N ASN A 37 24.93 -0.98 -21.18
CA ASN A 37 26.30 -0.87 -21.65
C ASN A 37 27.06 0.19 -20.81
N SER A 38 26.90 0.16 -19.48
CA SER A 38 27.88 0.77 -18.61
C SER A 38 29.03 -0.22 -18.48
N ARG A 39 30.20 0.16 -18.99
CA ARG A 39 31.46 -0.45 -18.56
C ARG A 39 31.58 -0.14 -17.06
N LEU A 40 31.05 -1.04 -16.23
CA LEU A 40 31.03 -0.97 -14.77
C LEU A 40 32.47 -0.95 -14.26
N ASN A 41 32.95 0.26 -13.97
CA ASN A 41 34.09 0.51 -13.09
C ASN A 41 33.62 1.40 -11.92
N THR A 42 32.41 1.13 -11.43
CA THR A 42 31.85 1.73 -10.22
C THR A 42 32.12 0.80 -9.05
N GLN A 43 32.48 1.38 -7.91
CA GLN A 43 32.70 0.69 -6.66
C GLN A 43 31.50 -0.21 -6.36
N ASN A 44 31.64 -1.53 -6.55
CA ASN A 44 30.67 -2.49 -6.08
C ASN A 44 30.39 -2.20 -4.60
N PHE A 45 29.12 -2.18 -4.18
CA PHE A 45 28.77 -2.33 -2.77
C PHE A 45 29.60 -3.47 -2.17
N ALA A 46 30.61 -3.11 -1.37
CA ALA A 46 31.38 -4.07 -0.58
C ALA A 46 30.58 -4.57 0.65
N LEU A 47 29.34 -4.09 0.82
CA LEU A 47 28.46 -4.41 1.94
C LEU A 47 27.27 -5.22 1.45
N PRO A 48 27.06 -6.45 1.94
CA PRO A 48 25.88 -7.22 1.63
C PRO A 48 24.65 -6.57 2.29
N PHE A 49 23.72 -6.05 1.50
CA PHE A 49 22.41 -5.58 1.97
C PHE A 49 21.28 -6.38 1.32
N LYS A 50 20.11 -6.37 1.95
CA LYS A 50 18.91 -7.10 1.49
C LYS A 50 17.77 -6.12 1.25
N MET A 51 16.99 -6.41 0.22
CA MET A 51 15.74 -5.72 -0.08
C MET A 51 14.60 -6.72 -0.09
N ASN A 52 13.49 -6.39 0.57
CA ASN A 52 12.29 -7.21 0.55
C ASN A 52 11.06 -6.34 0.30
N TRP A 53 10.29 -6.69 -0.73
CA TRP A 53 9.07 -5.99 -1.09
C TRP A 53 7.84 -6.72 -0.57
N SER A 54 6.88 -5.97 -0.03
CA SER A 54 5.62 -6.51 0.48
C SER A 54 4.49 -5.49 0.37
N ILE A 55 3.25 -5.96 0.46
CA ILE A 55 2.10 -5.09 0.67
C ILE A 55 1.93 -4.88 2.18
N ASP A 56 2.07 -3.65 2.67
CA ASP A 56 2.01 -3.36 4.12
C ASP A 56 0.59 -3.04 4.60
N ARG A 57 -0.28 -2.56 3.72
CA ARG A 57 -1.67 -2.27 4.05
C ARG A 57 -2.56 -2.33 2.83
N ILE A 58 -3.76 -2.87 3.02
CA ILE A 58 -4.83 -2.90 2.04
C ILE A 58 -6.06 -2.24 2.66
N THR A 59 -6.77 -1.45 1.86
CA THR A 59 -8.13 -1.00 2.18
C THR A 59 -9.09 -1.43 1.08
N ILE A 60 -10.09 -2.23 1.43
CA ILE A 60 -11.18 -2.63 0.53
C ILE A 60 -12.43 -1.81 0.85
N VAL A 61 -13.11 -1.35 -0.20
CA VAL A 61 -14.42 -0.70 -0.12
C VAL A 61 -15.38 -1.46 -1.01
N GLY A 62 -16.63 -1.61 -0.56
CA GLY A 62 -17.68 -2.27 -1.34
C GLY A 62 -19.05 -1.99 -0.74
N PHE A 63 -20.09 -2.42 -1.44
CA PHE A 63 -21.44 -2.40 -0.88
C PHE A 63 -21.55 -3.46 0.22
N LEU A 64 -22.31 -3.16 1.27
CA LEU A 64 -22.56 -4.16 2.30
C LEU A 64 -23.66 -5.12 1.85
N LYS A 65 -23.41 -6.42 2.04
CA LYS A 65 -24.43 -7.44 1.85
C LYS A 65 -25.46 -7.36 2.96
N ARG A 66 -26.68 -7.74 2.59
CA ARG A 66 -27.80 -7.94 3.50
C ARG A 66 -28.21 -9.38 3.40
N PHE A 67 -28.47 -10.01 4.54
CA PHE A 67 -28.86 -11.41 4.62
C PHE A 67 -30.28 -11.47 5.17
N ASN A 68 -31.08 -12.41 4.69
CA ASN A 68 -32.39 -12.69 5.26
C ASN A 68 -32.35 -14.09 5.89
N PHE A 69 -32.99 -14.25 7.04
CA PHE A 69 -33.16 -15.56 7.66
C PHE A 69 -34.64 -15.89 7.79
N ASP A 70 -34.97 -17.17 7.56
CA ASP A 70 -36.36 -17.65 7.59
C ASP A 70 -37.00 -17.69 8.99
N HIS A 71 -36.20 -17.43 10.03
CA HIS A 71 -36.57 -17.51 11.45
C HIS A 71 -35.93 -16.39 12.27
N THR A 72 -36.58 -16.01 13.37
CA THR A 72 -36.04 -15.10 14.38
C THR A 72 -34.98 -15.83 15.21
N ILE A 73 -33.84 -15.19 15.45
CA ILE A 73 -32.72 -15.75 16.21
C ILE A 73 -32.67 -15.05 17.57
N PHE A 74 -32.50 -15.83 18.65
CA PHE A 74 -32.42 -15.34 20.02
C PHE A 74 -31.08 -15.74 20.65
N THR A 75 -30.61 -14.95 21.62
CA THR A 75 -29.53 -15.38 22.53
C THR A 75 -30.04 -16.43 23.52
N GLU A 76 -29.12 -17.08 24.25
CA GLU A 76 -29.48 -17.97 25.37
C GLU A 76 -30.28 -17.23 26.45
N ASP A 77 -30.06 -15.92 26.61
CA ASP A 77 -30.78 -15.04 27.54
C ASP A 77 -32.14 -14.54 27.00
N GLY A 78 -32.54 -14.94 25.79
CA GLY A 78 -33.81 -14.58 25.18
C GLY A 78 -33.86 -13.21 24.47
N GLU A 79 -32.71 -12.53 24.28
CA GLU A 79 -32.64 -11.31 23.48
C GLU A 79 -32.78 -11.63 21.99
N VAL A 80 -33.55 -10.83 21.25
CA VAL A 80 -33.67 -10.96 19.80
C VAL A 80 -32.38 -10.48 19.13
N ILE A 81 -31.66 -11.39 18.47
CA ILE A 81 -30.48 -11.10 17.64
C ILE A 81 -30.92 -10.65 16.24
N TYR A 82 -31.98 -11.26 15.72
CA TYR A 82 -32.52 -11.02 14.39
C TYR A 82 -34.00 -11.35 14.35
N THR A 83 -34.80 -10.52 13.69
CA THR A 83 -36.23 -10.80 13.45
C THR A 83 -36.47 -11.28 12.03
N LYS A 84 -37.24 -12.37 11.88
CA LYS A 84 -37.67 -12.87 10.56
C LYS A 84 -38.21 -11.74 9.68
N GLY A 85 -37.65 -11.62 8.48
CA GLY A 85 -38.06 -10.61 7.50
C GLY A 85 -37.29 -9.30 7.56
N GLU A 86 -36.46 -9.08 8.58
CA GLU A 86 -35.49 -7.97 8.59
C GLU A 86 -34.28 -8.31 7.71
N ASP A 87 -33.56 -7.28 7.25
CA ASP A 87 -32.25 -7.44 6.64
C ASP A 87 -31.21 -7.52 7.76
N PHE A 88 -30.47 -8.63 7.83
CA PHE A 88 -29.30 -8.74 8.68
C PHE A 88 -28.09 -8.07 8.02
N THR A 89 -27.47 -7.14 8.73
CA THR A 89 -26.44 -6.24 8.21
C THR A 89 -25.11 -6.38 8.97
N LEU A 90 -24.06 -5.76 8.45
CA LEU A 90 -22.79 -5.62 9.17
C LEU A 90 -22.97 -4.97 10.55
N ALA A 91 -23.88 -4.00 10.68
CA ALA A 91 -24.14 -3.32 11.94
C ALA A 91 -24.74 -4.25 13.01
N GLN A 92 -25.52 -5.26 12.60
CA GLN A 92 -26.04 -6.30 13.51
C GLN A 92 -25.01 -7.42 13.75
N ALA A 93 -24.15 -7.72 12.77
CA ALA A 93 -23.11 -8.73 12.92
C ALA A 93 -22.03 -8.34 13.96
N MET A 94 -21.64 -7.06 13.99
CA MET A 94 -20.51 -6.62 14.83
C MET A 94 -20.73 -6.79 16.35
N PRO A 95 -21.89 -6.42 16.93
CA PRO A 95 -22.17 -6.69 18.34
C PRO A 95 -22.12 -8.18 18.71
N ILE A 96 -22.54 -9.07 17.80
CA ILE A 96 -22.47 -10.53 18.02
C ILE A 96 -21.01 -10.98 18.04
N LEU A 97 -20.21 -10.53 17.08
CA LEU A 97 -18.78 -10.82 17.06
C LEU A 97 -18.07 -10.28 18.32
N ALA A 98 -18.51 -9.14 18.85
CA ALA A 98 -17.96 -8.58 20.07
C ALA A 98 -18.29 -9.43 21.31
N ARG A 99 -19.50 -10.01 21.40
CA ARG A 99 -19.87 -10.96 22.47
C ARG A 99 -18.99 -12.22 22.45
N GLU A 100 -18.61 -12.65 21.24
CA GLU A 100 -17.72 -13.80 21.02
C GLU A 100 -16.22 -13.43 21.10
N ASN A 101 -15.87 -12.25 21.62
CA ASN A 101 -14.50 -11.72 21.69
C ASN A 101 -13.77 -11.64 20.34
N GLY A 102 -14.50 -11.60 19.22
CA GLY A 102 -13.95 -11.45 17.86
C GLY A 102 -13.91 -10.02 17.34
N ALA A 103 -14.53 -9.06 18.04
CA ALA A 103 -14.52 -7.65 17.66
C ALA A 103 -14.51 -6.71 18.87
N ILE A 104 -13.90 -5.53 18.71
CA ILE A 104 -13.85 -4.46 19.72
C ILE A 104 -14.28 -3.16 19.05
N GLU A 105 -15.26 -2.46 19.62
CA GLU A 105 -15.70 -1.16 19.11
C GLU A 105 -14.57 -0.13 19.19
N LYS A 106 -14.30 0.57 18.09
CA LYS A 106 -13.30 1.63 18.00
C LYS A 106 -13.77 2.79 17.14
N GLY A 107 -14.09 3.91 17.78
CA GLY A 107 -14.45 5.14 17.09
C GLY A 107 -15.76 5.00 16.32
N ARG A 108 -15.69 4.95 14.98
CA ARG A 108 -16.86 4.79 14.10
C ARG A 108 -17.01 3.39 13.53
N GLY A 109 -16.13 2.47 13.93
CA GLY A 109 -16.10 1.12 13.41
C GLY A 109 -15.65 0.13 14.47
N TRP A 110 -15.14 -1.00 14.01
CA TRP A 110 -14.82 -2.16 14.83
C TRP A 110 -13.43 -2.67 14.47
N SER A 111 -12.64 -2.98 15.48
CA SER A 111 -11.40 -3.73 15.36
C SER A 111 -11.72 -5.21 15.43
N LEU A 112 -11.48 -5.96 14.35
CA LEU A 112 -11.52 -7.42 14.38
C LEU A 112 -10.27 -7.92 15.10
N VAL A 113 -10.44 -8.88 15.99
CA VAL A 113 -9.35 -9.41 16.83
C VAL A 113 -9.26 -10.92 16.75
N ASP A 114 -8.05 -11.45 16.85
CA ASP A 114 -7.82 -12.89 16.90
C ASP A 114 -8.06 -13.46 18.32
N LYS A 115 -7.83 -14.76 18.48
CA LYS A 115 -7.99 -15.45 19.77
C LYS A 115 -7.06 -14.96 20.89
N TYR A 116 -6.02 -14.20 20.56
CA TYR A 116 -5.09 -13.59 21.51
C TYR A 116 -5.40 -12.10 21.76
N GLY A 117 -6.44 -11.56 21.11
CA GLY A 117 -6.81 -10.15 21.20
C GLY A 117 -5.98 -9.23 20.29
N GLU A 118 -5.17 -9.78 19.38
CA GLU A 118 -4.39 -8.98 18.43
C GLU A 118 -5.28 -8.44 17.32
N ASN A 119 -5.02 -7.21 16.87
CA ASN A 119 -5.79 -6.61 15.79
C ASN A 119 -5.48 -7.27 14.45
N VAL A 120 -6.52 -7.83 13.83
CA VAL A 120 -6.45 -8.47 12.50
C VAL A 120 -6.85 -7.47 11.40
N ALA A 121 -7.94 -6.74 11.64
CA ALA A 121 -8.45 -5.74 10.70
C ALA A 121 -9.24 -4.66 11.43
N TYR A 122 -9.54 -3.57 10.73
CA TYR A 122 -10.51 -2.57 11.15
C TYR A 122 -11.60 -2.47 10.09
N VAL A 123 -12.86 -2.46 10.50
CA VAL A 123 -14.02 -2.40 9.60
C VAL A 123 -14.98 -1.31 10.04
N GLU A 124 -15.52 -0.54 9.10
CA GLU A 124 -16.50 0.51 9.37
C GLU A 124 -17.58 0.56 8.30
N VAL A 125 -18.79 0.95 8.71
CA VAL A 125 -19.86 1.37 7.80
C VAL A 125 -19.60 2.82 7.43
N LEU A 126 -19.57 3.12 6.13
CA LEU A 126 -19.36 4.49 5.65
C LEU A 126 -20.61 5.34 5.89
N VAL A 127 -20.39 6.58 6.31
CA VAL A 127 -21.45 7.54 6.66
C VAL A 127 -22.34 7.87 5.44
N PHE A 128 -21.74 7.92 4.25
CA PHE A 128 -22.46 8.24 3.02
C PHE A 128 -22.80 6.96 2.27
N LYS A 129 -24.09 6.82 1.98
CA LYS A 129 -24.61 5.83 1.06
C LYS A 129 -24.23 6.17 -0.38
N ASP A 130 -24.33 5.16 -1.23
CA ASP A 130 -24.24 5.34 -2.66
C ASP A 130 -25.35 6.23 -3.20
N LYS A 131 -25.00 7.21 -4.04
CA LYS A 131 -25.95 8.22 -4.51
C LYS A 131 -26.99 7.67 -5.49
N GLU A 132 -26.64 6.63 -6.25
CA GLU A 132 -27.50 6.07 -7.29
C GLU A 132 -28.38 4.96 -6.73
N THR A 133 -27.80 4.10 -5.88
CA THR A 133 -28.47 2.89 -5.38
C THR A 133 -29.04 3.03 -3.96
N ASP A 134 -28.75 4.14 -3.25
CA ASP A 134 -29.03 4.34 -1.81
C ASP A 134 -28.52 3.19 -0.91
N ARG A 135 -27.54 2.43 -1.39
CA ARG A 135 -26.97 1.29 -0.67
C ARG A 135 -25.85 1.74 0.27
N GLU A 136 -25.77 1.07 1.41
CA GLU A 136 -24.67 1.24 2.36
C GLU A 136 -23.36 0.68 1.79
N LYS A 137 -22.27 1.38 2.09
CA LYS A 137 -20.91 0.94 1.76
C LYS A 137 -20.14 0.67 3.05
N GLY A 138 -19.27 -0.32 3.00
CA GLY A 138 -18.31 -0.61 4.06
C GLY A 138 -16.90 -0.27 3.63
N ARG A 139 -16.02 -0.12 4.62
CA ARG A 139 -14.57 -0.12 4.43
C ARG A 139 -13.94 -1.12 5.39
N ILE A 140 -12.95 -1.87 4.91
CA ILE A 140 -12.10 -2.72 5.74
C ILE A 140 -10.62 -2.44 5.47
N ASP A 141 -9.86 -2.21 6.53
CA ASP A 141 -8.43 -1.89 6.54
C ASP A 141 -7.66 -3.01 7.24
N PHE A 142 -6.60 -3.55 6.63
CA PHE A 142 -5.78 -4.62 7.23
C PHE A 142 -4.36 -4.65 6.64
N ASN A 143 -3.43 -5.30 7.35
CA ASN A 143 -2.08 -5.62 6.82
C ASN A 143 -2.07 -7.10 6.40
N PRO A 144 -1.85 -7.44 5.13
CA PRO A 144 -1.92 -8.81 4.66
C PRO A 144 -0.86 -9.75 5.30
N ASN A 145 0.25 -9.19 5.79
CA ASN A 145 1.30 -9.95 6.47
C ASN A 145 0.96 -10.31 7.92
N LYS A 146 -0.10 -9.73 8.50
CA LYS A 146 -0.50 -9.95 9.90
C LYS A 146 -1.81 -10.74 10.04
N ILE A 147 -2.22 -11.43 8.98
CA ILE A 147 -3.53 -12.07 8.96
C ILE A 147 -3.45 -13.43 9.63
N GLN A 148 -4.24 -13.57 10.69
CA GLN A 148 -4.54 -14.82 11.34
C GLN A 148 -6.05 -15.09 11.23
N HIS A 149 -6.47 -16.26 11.71
CA HIS A 149 -7.89 -16.54 11.88
C HIS A 149 -8.45 -15.63 12.97
N PHE A 150 -9.57 -14.97 12.68
CA PHE A 150 -10.33 -14.23 13.68
C PHE A 150 -11.64 -15.02 13.87
N LEU A 151 -11.73 -15.77 14.97
CA LEU A 151 -12.69 -16.86 15.19
C LEU A 151 -12.44 -18.11 14.32
N LYS A 152 -13.51 -18.77 13.83
CA LYS A 152 -13.49 -19.99 13.02
C LYS A 152 -13.35 -19.73 11.51
N ILE A 153 -13.37 -18.45 11.09
CA ILE A 153 -13.25 -18.05 9.68
C ILE A 153 -11.98 -17.22 9.49
N ASP A 154 -11.50 -17.17 8.25
CA ASP A 154 -10.42 -16.25 7.88
C ASP A 154 -10.97 -14.91 7.40
N LEU A 155 -10.08 -13.92 7.27
CA LEU A 155 -10.45 -12.58 6.82
C LEU A 155 -10.98 -12.55 5.38
N LYS A 156 -10.51 -13.44 4.50
CA LYS A 156 -10.95 -13.49 3.10
C LYS A 156 -12.42 -13.87 3.04
N ASP A 157 -12.81 -14.90 3.77
CA ASP A 157 -14.17 -15.39 3.80
C ASP A 157 -15.11 -14.41 4.48
N PHE A 158 -14.64 -13.70 5.51
CA PHE A 158 -15.39 -12.57 6.05
C PHE A 158 -15.63 -11.47 5.03
N ILE A 159 -14.61 -11.07 4.27
CA ILE A 159 -14.76 -10.05 3.21
C ILE A 159 -15.75 -10.54 2.14
N LYS A 160 -15.61 -11.79 1.67
CA LYS A 160 -16.55 -12.40 0.70
C LYS A 160 -17.98 -12.44 1.23
N MET A 161 -18.14 -12.73 2.51
CA MET A 161 -19.43 -12.77 3.17
C MET A 161 -20.04 -11.37 3.22
N MET A 162 -19.32 -10.37 3.74
CA MET A 162 -19.92 -9.08 4.08
C MET A 162 -19.94 -8.06 2.94
N PHE A 163 -19.07 -8.19 1.93
CA PHE A 163 -18.92 -7.20 0.86
C PHE A 163 -19.41 -7.71 -0.49
N GLU A 164 -20.17 -6.87 -1.19
CA GLU A 164 -20.55 -7.02 -2.58
C GLU A 164 -19.84 -5.95 -3.42
N LYS A 165 -19.40 -6.33 -4.62
CA LYS A 165 -18.63 -5.46 -5.51
C LYS A 165 -17.44 -4.75 -4.82
N PRO A 166 -16.58 -5.50 -4.11
CA PRO A 166 -15.42 -4.91 -3.48
C PRO A 166 -14.38 -4.48 -4.52
N HIS A 167 -13.69 -3.38 -4.21
CA HIS A 167 -12.52 -2.89 -4.94
C HIS A 167 -11.47 -2.37 -3.95
N PHE A 168 -10.22 -2.27 -4.40
CA PHE A 168 -9.17 -1.63 -3.61
C PHE A 168 -9.32 -0.12 -3.65
N SER A 169 -9.43 0.50 -2.48
CA SER A 169 -9.38 1.97 -2.34
C SER A 169 -8.00 2.46 -1.90
N ARG A 170 -7.16 1.55 -1.40
CA ARG A 170 -5.78 1.80 -0.98
C ARG A 170 -4.95 0.53 -1.02
N ALA A 171 -3.70 0.67 -1.46
CA ALA A 171 -2.64 -0.31 -1.29
C ALA A 171 -1.35 0.42 -0.88
N ASP A 172 -0.69 -0.05 0.17
CA ASP A 172 0.62 0.45 0.58
C ASP A 172 1.68 -0.57 0.16
N VAL A 173 2.57 -0.18 -0.75
CA VAL A 173 3.70 -1.01 -1.20
C VAL A 173 4.94 -0.59 -0.41
N ALA A 174 5.63 -1.55 0.21
CA ALA A 174 6.78 -1.27 1.05
C ALA A 174 8.01 -2.06 0.62
N CYS A 175 9.18 -1.44 0.73
CA CYS A 175 10.49 -2.08 0.62
C CYS A 175 11.23 -1.96 1.95
N ASP A 176 11.59 -3.09 2.54
CA ASP A 176 12.53 -3.17 3.64
C ASP A 176 13.96 -3.20 3.10
N ILE A 177 14.79 -2.26 3.56
CA ILE A 177 16.21 -2.14 3.23
C ILE A 177 17.00 -2.46 4.49
N VAL A 178 17.71 -3.59 4.48
CA VAL A 178 18.40 -4.14 5.66
C VAL A 178 19.89 -4.26 5.38
N GLY A 179 20.72 -3.81 6.32
CA GLY A 179 22.17 -3.99 6.28
C GLY A 179 22.98 -2.83 5.68
N LEU A 180 22.35 -1.73 5.26
CA LEU A 180 23.05 -0.49 4.89
C LEU A 180 23.16 0.46 6.10
N PRO A 181 24.25 1.23 6.25
CA PRO A 181 24.37 2.20 7.34
C PRO A 181 23.22 3.22 7.38
N ASP A 182 22.82 3.63 8.59
CA ASP A 182 21.73 4.59 8.79
C ASP A 182 22.02 5.94 8.11
N GLU A 183 23.26 6.41 8.17
CA GLU A 183 23.73 7.64 7.54
C GLU A 183 23.61 7.55 6.01
N TYR A 184 23.82 6.37 5.43
CA TYR A 184 23.72 6.16 3.99
C TYR A 184 22.27 6.27 3.49
N ILE A 185 21.29 5.74 4.23
CA ILE A 185 19.88 5.78 3.81
C ILE A 185 19.21 7.10 4.18
N SER A 186 19.48 7.62 5.38
CA SER A 186 18.78 8.78 5.94
C SER A 186 18.96 10.08 5.14
N GLN A 187 20.01 10.15 4.32
CA GLN A 187 20.23 11.24 3.39
C GLN A 187 19.26 11.25 2.19
N TYR A 188 18.67 10.12 1.79
CA TYR A 188 17.85 10.08 0.57
C TYR A 188 16.61 10.98 0.64
N ARG A 189 16.26 11.59 -0.50
CA ARG A 189 15.09 12.47 -0.65
C ARG A 189 14.33 12.18 -1.94
N LEU A 190 13.06 12.59 -1.96
CA LEU A 190 12.30 12.73 -3.20
C LEU A 190 12.44 14.15 -3.77
N VAL A 191 12.71 14.20 -5.08
CA VAL A 191 12.80 15.46 -5.86
C VAL A 191 11.44 16.12 -6.07
N ASP A 192 10.37 15.33 -6.01
CA ASP A 192 9.02 15.76 -6.39
C ASP A 192 8.56 17.00 -5.62
N GLY A 193 7.78 17.85 -6.29
CA GLY A 193 7.22 19.09 -5.74
C GLY A 193 6.08 18.84 -4.76
N VAL A 194 6.32 18.06 -3.72
CA VAL A 194 5.36 17.70 -2.67
C VAL A 194 5.85 18.20 -1.30
N SER A 195 4.95 18.29 -0.33
CA SER A 195 5.32 18.69 1.03
C SER A 195 6.29 17.67 1.63
N PHE A 196 7.39 18.15 2.23
CA PHE A 196 8.36 17.33 2.94
C PHE A 196 8.24 17.56 4.45
N ARG A 197 8.16 16.48 5.25
CA ARG A 197 8.04 16.54 6.72
C ARG A 197 8.99 15.53 7.37
N PRO A 198 10.20 15.96 7.77
CA PRO A 198 11.12 15.12 8.53
C PRO A 198 10.80 15.13 10.03
N TYR A 199 11.03 14.00 10.69
CA TYR A 199 10.96 13.81 12.13
C TYR A 199 12.31 13.27 12.61
N TYR A 200 12.91 13.98 13.55
CA TYR A 200 14.20 13.65 14.13
C TYR A 200 14.02 13.12 15.55
N GLY A 201 14.80 12.11 15.91
CA GLY A 201 14.85 11.58 17.27
C GLY A 201 15.60 12.50 18.22
N GLN A 202 15.66 12.13 19.50
CA GLN A 202 16.38 12.90 20.52
C GLN A 202 17.89 13.02 20.23
N SER A 203 18.47 12.08 19.50
CA SER A 203 19.87 12.11 19.04
C SER A 203 20.12 13.11 17.91
N GLY A 204 19.06 13.72 17.35
CA GLY A 204 19.14 14.54 16.14
C GLY A 204 19.14 13.74 14.83
N GLN A 205 19.15 12.40 14.89
CA GLN A 205 19.10 11.55 13.70
C GLN A 205 17.69 11.50 13.10
N LEU A 206 17.61 11.37 11.77
CA LEU A 206 16.33 11.21 11.08
C LEU A 206 15.71 9.88 11.49
N GLU A 207 14.48 9.90 12.01
CA GLU A 207 13.72 8.68 12.29
C GLU A 207 12.68 8.41 11.21
N THR A 208 12.03 9.46 10.69
CA THR A 208 10.97 9.32 9.69
C THR A 208 10.90 10.56 8.80
N ALA A 209 10.71 10.35 7.51
CA ALA A 209 10.45 11.38 6.51
C ALA A 209 9.16 11.07 5.75
N TYR A 210 8.30 12.06 5.61
CA TYR A 210 7.09 11.98 4.79
C TYR A 210 7.19 12.93 3.59
N TRP A 211 6.76 12.44 2.43
CA TRP A 211 6.54 13.24 1.23
C TRP A 211 5.09 13.14 0.77
N GLY A 212 4.42 14.29 0.67
CA GLY A 212 2.99 14.39 0.38
C GLY A 212 2.11 14.30 1.63
N ALA A 213 0.84 14.70 1.49
CA ALA A 213 -0.12 14.69 2.57
C ALA A 213 -0.67 13.28 2.84
N ARG A 214 -1.10 12.98 4.07
CA ARG A 214 -1.64 11.64 4.37
C ARG A 214 -2.92 11.33 3.59
N SER A 215 -3.68 12.35 3.23
CA SER A 215 -4.93 12.27 2.47
C SER A 215 -4.74 12.28 0.95
N SER A 216 -3.53 12.50 0.42
CA SER A 216 -3.32 12.49 -1.03
C SER A 216 -3.35 11.08 -1.60
N GLU A 217 -3.55 11.00 -2.92
CA GLU A 217 -3.56 9.75 -3.69
C GLU A 217 -2.23 8.99 -3.63
N ARG A 218 -1.14 9.72 -3.41
CA ARG A 218 0.20 9.19 -3.16
C ARG A 218 0.82 9.86 -1.95
N GLN A 219 1.33 9.08 -1.01
CA GLN A 219 2.23 9.55 0.05
C GLN A 219 3.40 8.58 0.17
N VAL A 220 4.63 9.10 0.29
CA VAL A 220 5.83 8.29 0.47
C VAL A 220 6.39 8.50 1.86
N ARG A 221 6.87 7.42 2.47
CA ARG A 221 7.48 7.40 3.80
C ARG A 221 8.82 6.69 3.73
N LEU A 222 9.84 7.29 4.34
CA LEU A 222 11.10 6.62 4.62
C LEU A 222 11.33 6.69 6.12
N TYR A 223 11.51 5.56 6.79
CA TYR A 223 11.70 5.56 8.23
C TYR A 223 12.60 4.43 8.72
N ASN A 224 13.22 4.66 9.86
CA ASN A 224 14.04 3.67 10.54
C ASN A 224 13.13 2.64 11.22
N LYS A 225 12.96 1.50 10.54
CA LYS A 225 12.10 0.40 10.98
C LYS A 225 12.69 -0.33 12.19
N PHE A 226 14.02 -0.37 12.31
CA PHE A 226 14.69 -0.92 13.50
C PHE A 226 14.28 -0.17 14.77
N VAL A 227 14.36 1.17 14.75
CA VAL A 227 13.95 2.03 15.88
C VAL A 227 12.46 1.89 16.16
N GLU A 228 11.63 1.83 15.11
CA GLU A 228 10.18 1.66 15.23
C GLU A 228 9.78 0.34 15.90
N GLN A 229 10.40 -0.78 15.49
CA GLN A 229 10.16 -2.11 16.06
C GLN A 229 10.70 -2.22 17.49
N THR A 230 11.87 -1.61 17.76
CA THR A 230 12.44 -1.56 19.11
C THR A 230 11.52 -0.82 20.07
N LYS A 231 10.95 0.32 19.66
CA LYS A 231 9.96 1.08 20.46
C LYS A 231 8.69 0.26 20.73
N LYS A 232 8.31 -0.62 19.80
CA LYS A 232 7.19 -1.55 19.95
C LYS A 232 7.52 -2.81 20.76
N LYS A 233 8.77 -2.99 21.18
CA LYS A 233 9.27 -4.18 21.90
C LYS A 233 9.10 -5.47 21.10
N GLU A 234 9.15 -5.37 19.78
CA GLU A 234 9.12 -6.51 18.86
C GLU A 234 10.49 -7.23 18.87
N VAL A 235 10.50 -8.53 18.64
CA VAL A 235 11.75 -9.31 18.55
C VAL A 235 12.41 -9.03 17.20
N ILE A 236 13.63 -8.50 17.24
CA ILE A 236 14.45 -8.23 16.05
C ILE A 236 15.60 -9.25 16.03
N PRO A 237 15.89 -9.90 14.88
CA PRO A 237 17.05 -10.78 14.76
C PRO A 237 18.36 -10.06 15.12
N GLU A 238 19.25 -10.74 15.86
CA GLU A 238 20.50 -10.14 16.37
C GLU A 238 21.46 -9.68 15.27
N ASP A 239 21.36 -10.25 14.07
CA ASP A 239 22.19 -9.91 12.91
C ASP A 239 21.74 -8.61 12.21
N VAL A 240 20.54 -8.12 12.50
CA VAL A 240 19.98 -6.90 11.90
C VAL A 240 20.47 -5.69 12.69
N LYS A 241 21.47 -4.99 12.14
CA LYS A 241 22.03 -3.76 12.73
C LYS A 241 21.41 -2.47 12.20
N SER A 242 20.85 -2.52 11.00
CA SER A 242 20.16 -1.40 10.37
C SER A 242 19.01 -1.95 9.55
N TRP A 243 17.85 -1.28 9.68
CA TRP A 243 16.65 -1.62 8.96
C TRP A 243 15.82 -0.35 8.72
N TRP A 244 15.72 0.03 7.45
CA TRP A 244 14.87 1.11 6.98
C TRP A 244 13.73 0.57 6.13
N ARG A 245 12.62 1.29 6.11
CA ARG A 245 11.49 0.97 5.23
C ARG A 245 11.13 2.18 4.38
N LEU A 246 11.08 1.95 3.06
CA LEU A 246 10.49 2.86 2.09
C LEU A 246 9.06 2.37 1.79
N GLU A 247 8.05 3.17 2.11
CA GLU A 247 6.64 2.81 2.00
C GLU A 247 5.88 3.83 1.14
N LEU A 248 5.22 3.34 0.10
CA LEU A 248 4.43 4.11 -0.84
C LEU A 248 2.96 3.80 -0.61
N GLN A 249 2.25 4.73 0.01
CA GLN A 249 0.80 4.68 0.15
C GLN A 249 0.14 5.16 -1.13
N LEU A 250 -0.67 4.30 -1.74
CA LEU A 250 -1.43 4.57 -2.97
C LEU A 250 -2.93 4.48 -2.69
N ARG A 251 -3.73 5.41 -3.21
CA ARG A 251 -5.19 5.45 -3.04
C ARG A 251 -5.90 5.70 -4.36
N ARG A 252 -7.18 5.33 -4.44
CA ARG A 252 -8.06 5.54 -5.62
C ARG A 252 -7.45 4.91 -6.89
N SER A 253 -7.58 5.57 -8.05
CA SER A 253 -7.04 5.12 -9.34
C SER A 253 -5.53 4.83 -9.31
N ARG A 254 -4.76 5.43 -8.39
CA ARG A 254 -3.32 5.13 -8.22
C ARG A 254 -3.04 3.74 -7.63
N ALA A 255 -4.03 3.10 -7.01
CA ALA A 255 -3.92 1.70 -6.59
C ALA A 255 -3.98 0.74 -7.77
N ASP A 256 -4.69 1.09 -8.85
CA ASP A 256 -4.79 0.25 -10.05
C ASP A 256 -3.52 0.38 -10.92
N GLU A 257 -2.94 1.58 -11.01
CA GLU A 257 -1.68 1.87 -11.72
C GLU A 257 -0.41 1.73 -10.85
N TRP A 258 -0.49 0.94 -9.78
CA TRP A 258 0.50 0.97 -8.69
C TRP A 258 1.94 0.74 -9.18
N VAL A 259 2.15 -0.12 -10.18
CA VAL A 259 3.47 -0.42 -10.76
C VAL A 259 4.12 0.84 -11.33
N GLY A 260 3.41 1.57 -12.19
CA GLY A 260 3.92 2.80 -12.82
C GLY A 260 4.22 3.87 -11.77
N VAL A 261 3.31 4.04 -10.80
CA VAL A 261 3.47 5.03 -9.74
C VAL A 261 4.70 4.73 -8.86
N VAL A 262 4.97 3.46 -8.57
CA VAL A 262 6.18 3.07 -7.81
C VAL A 262 7.44 3.39 -8.63
N TYR A 263 7.50 3.02 -9.91
CA TYR A 263 8.67 3.32 -10.75
C TYR A 263 8.93 4.83 -10.87
N ASP A 264 7.90 5.64 -11.12
CA ASP A 264 8.02 7.10 -11.22
C ASP A 264 8.54 7.72 -9.91
N THR A 265 8.07 7.18 -8.79
CA THR A 265 8.50 7.61 -7.46
C THR A 265 9.96 7.24 -7.21
N LEU A 266 10.35 6.00 -7.49
CA LEU A 266 11.74 5.56 -7.39
C LEU A 266 12.65 6.37 -8.33
N GLY A 267 12.19 6.72 -9.53
CA GLY A 267 12.89 7.62 -10.46
C GLY A 267 13.11 9.04 -9.95
N SER A 268 12.53 9.40 -8.81
CA SER A 268 12.70 10.68 -8.15
C SER A 268 13.38 10.56 -6.77
N PHE A 269 13.79 9.34 -6.38
CA PHE A 269 14.48 9.06 -5.12
C PHE A 269 16.00 9.12 -5.35
N TYR A 270 16.71 9.95 -4.60
CA TYR A 270 18.14 10.17 -4.81
C TYR A 270 18.85 10.67 -3.57
N SER A 271 20.18 10.56 -3.59
CA SER A 271 21.09 11.31 -2.73
C SER A 271 22.05 12.19 -3.56
N PRO A 272 22.35 13.43 -3.13
CA PRO A 272 23.43 14.23 -3.71
C PRO A 272 24.83 13.91 -3.15
N GLU A 273 25.00 13.02 -2.18
CA GLU A 273 26.35 12.67 -1.68
C GLU A 273 27.12 11.75 -2.63
N HIS A 274 26.44 11.19 -3.64
CA HIS A 274 27.02 10.26 -4.63
C HIS A 274 26.91 10.79 -6.07
N LEU A 275 27.08 12.10 -6.26
CA LEU A 275 27.03 12.76 -7.57
C LEU A 275 28.21 12.37 -8.48
N ASN A 276 28.02 11.30 -9.27
CA ASN A 276 29.01 10.81 -10.25
C ASN A 276 28.87 11.45 -11.65
N LEU A 277 27.82 12.23 -11.87
CA LEU A 277 27.58 12.96 -13.12
C LEU A 277 28.66 14.03 -13.38
N ASP A 278 28.92 14.29 -14.67
CA ASP A 278 29.70 15.44 -15.20
C ASP A 278 28.97 16.79 -14.97
N LEU A 279 28.43 16.98 -13.76
CA LEU A 279 27.85 18.25 -13.32
C LEU A 279 28.95 19.28 -13.13
N SER A 280 28.65 20.51 -13.54
CA SER A 280 29.50 21.66 -13.20
C SER A 280 29.62 21.83 -11.68
N ALA A 281 30.71 22.44 -11.21
CA ALA A 281 30.90 22.74 -9.80
C ALA A 281 29.70 23.51 -9.20
N THR A 282 29.15 24.47 -9.95
CA THR A 282 27.96 25.25 -9.58
C THR A 282 26.72 24.37 -9.39
N GLU A 283 26.53 23.37 -10.25
CA GLU A 283 25.39 22.44 -10.14
C GLU A 283 25.52 21.52 -8.95
N LYS A 284 26.73 21.01 -8.68
CA LYS A 284 27.01 20.21 -7.47
C LYS A 284 26.74 21.01 -6.20
N ILE A 285 27.25 22.25 -6.13
CA ILE A 285 27.01 23.16 -5.00
C ILE A 285 25.51 23.41 -4.82
N MET A 286 24.79 23.70 -5.92
CA MET A 286 23.37 24.00 -5.84
C MET A 286 22.55 22.80 -5.35
N LEU A 287 22.75 21.60 -5.93
CA LEU A 287 22.01 20.41 -5.51
C LEU A 287 22.30 20.06 -4.06
N THR A 288 23.56 20.13 -3.65
CA THR A 288 23.97 19.87 -2.26
C THR A 288 23.35 20.89 -1.30
N GLY A 289 23.38 22.18 -1.65
CA GLY A 289 22.78 23.25 -0.85
C GLY A 289 21.26 23.12 -0.71
N LEU A 290 20.56 22.86 -1.82
CA LEU A 290 19.10 22.64 -1.84
C LEU A 290 18.67 21.40 -1.07
N HIS A 291 19.55 20.40 -1.00
CA HIS A 291 19.31 19.18 -0.23
C HIS A 291 19.53 19.39 1.26
N ALA A 292 20.64 20.04 1.63
CA ALA A 292 20.98 20.34 3.02
C ALA A 292 19.99 21.34 3.64
N ASN A 293 19.54 22.34 2.86
CA ASN A 293 18.58 23.34 3.31
C ASN A 293 17.39 23.42 2.35
N HIS A 294 16.32 22.69 2.70
CA HIS A 294 15.09 22.66 1.90
C HIS A 294 14.44 24.05 1.74
N ASN A 295 14.65 24.99 2.66
CA ASN A 295 14.07 26.33 2.57
C ASN A 295 14.60 27.14 1.38
N LEU A 296 15.82 26.83 0.90
CA LEU A 296 16.41 27.49 -0.26
C LEU A 296 15.59 27.28 -1.53
N TRP A 297 14.79 26.19 -1.60
CA TRP A 297 13.85 26.04 -2.71
C TRP A 297 12.86 27.21 -2.79
N SER A 298 12.44 27.82 -1.68
CA SER A 298 11.48 28.94 -1.71
C SER A 298 12.04 30.17 -2.43
N GLU A 299 13.34 30.42 -2.31
CA GLU A 299 14.06 31.57 -2.85
C GLU A 299 14.25 31.49 -4.37
N LEU A 300 14.15 30.30 -4.96
CA LEU A 300 14.33 30.08 -6.38
C LEU A 300 13.08 30.45 -7.21
N ASN A 301 13.30 30.99 -8.40
CA ASN A 301 12.22 31.17 -9.37
C ASN A 301 11.73 29.82 -9.95
N LYS A 302 10.57 29.83 -10.63
CA LYS A 302 9.91 28.63 -11.16
C LYS A 302 10.78 27.86 -12.17
N ASP A 303 11.53 28.55 -13.01
CA ASP A 303 12.36 27.92 -14.05
C ASP A 303 13.62 27.28 -13.46
N THR A 304 14.26 27.97 -12.51
CA THR A 304 15.39 27.44 -11.75
C THR A 304 14.97 26.23 -10.93
N LYS A 305 13.80 26.27 -10.27
CA LYS A 305 13.20 25.08 -9.61
C LYS A 305 13.06 23.91 -10.58
N ARG A 306 12.51 24.17 -11.77
CA ARG A 306 12.33 23.13 -12.81
C ARG A 306 13.67 22.56 -13.28
N LYS A 307 14.69 23.40 -13.53
CA LYS A 307 16.04 22.98 -13.93
C LYS A 307 16.63 22.02 -12.89
N TYR A 308 16.71 22.43 -11.63
CA TYR A 308 17.38 21.62 -10.60
C TYR A 308 16.59 20.38 -10.19
N ARG A 309 15.26 20.39 -10.28
CA ARG A 309 14.46 19.16 -10.17
C ARG A 309 14.75 18.20 -11.31
N LYS A 310 14.80 18.67 -12.56
CA LYS A 310 15.17 17.81 -13.69
C LYS A 310 16.55 17.21 -13.46
N LEU A 311 17.52 18.03 -13.04
CA LEU A 311 18.87 17.59 -12.77
C LEU A 311 18.93 16.52 -11.68
N ALA A 312 18.23 16.73 -10.57
CA ALA A 312 18.17 15.74 -9.49
C ALA A 312 17.49 14.43 -9.92
N LYS A 313 16.53 14.47 -10.85
CA LYS A 313 15.96 13.25 -11.47
C LYS A 313 16.97 12.54 -12.37
N GLU A 314 17.87 13.25 -13.04
CA GLU A 314 18.97 12.61 -13.77
C GLU A 314 19.96 11.95 -12.81
N VAL A 315 20.29 12.60 -11.68
CA VAL A 315 21.09 11.99 -10.60
C VAL A 315 20.44 10.69 -10.11
N ALA A 316 19.13 10.71 -9.87
CA ALA A 316 18.37 9.52 -9.44
C ALA A 316 18.44 8.34 -10.42
N LYS A 317 18.72 8.57 -11.71
CA LYS A 317 18.87 7.48 -12.70
C LYS A 317 20.21 6.76 -12.58
N GLU A 318 21.25 7.47 -12.13
CA GLU A 318 22.59 6.90 -11.95
C GLU A 318 22.83 6.42 -10.50
N ASP A 319 21.95 6.80 -9.57
CA ASP A 319 22.04 6.41 -8.17
C ASP A 319 21.92 4.89 -7.97
N GLU A 320 22.90 4.31 -7.28
CA GLU A 320 23.05 2.87 -7.11
C GLU A 320 21.91 2.26 -6.28
N LEU A 321 21.57 2.85 -5.14
CA LEU A 321 20.48 2.35 -4.28
C LEU A 321 19.15 2.43 -5.02
N THR A 322 18.90 3.54 -5.71
CA THR A 322 17.68 3.73 -6.51
C THR A 322 17.57 2.68 -7.62
N ASN A 323 18.68 2.34 -8.27
CA ASN A 323 18.70 1.27 -9.27
C ASN A 323 18.48 -0.11 -8.67
N HIS A 324 19.05 -0.41 -7.49
CA HIS A 324 18.74 -1.64 -6.76
C HIS A 324 17.27 -1.71 -6.32
N LEU A 325 16.67 -0.60 -5.87
CA LEU A 325 15.25 -0.53 -5.54
C LEU A 325 14.38 -0.82 -6.77
N LYS A 326 14.68 -0.21 -7.93
CA LYS A 326 13.95 -0.47 -9.18
C LYS A 326 14.11 -1.93 -9.63
N SER A 327 15.31 -2.47 -9.58
CA SER A 327 15.58 -3.85 -10.01
C SER A 327 14.88 -4.86 -9.11
N SER A 328 15.05 -4.74 -7.78
CA SER A 328 14.37 -5.61 -6.81
C SER A 328 12.84 -5.49 -6.91
N PHE A 329 12.31 -4.28 -7.09
CA PHE A 329 10.89 -4.07 -7.31
C PHE A 329 10.40 -4.84 -8.54
N SER A 330 11.10 -4.69 -9.68
CA SER A 330 10.79 -5.37 -10.93
C SER A 330 10.65 -6.88 -10.75
N SER A 331 11.57 -7.48 -9.99
CA SER A 331 11.55 -8.91 -9.68
C SER A 331 10.41 -9.32 -8.74
N SER A 332 9.89 -8.41 -7.91
CA SER A 332 8.80 -8.68 -6.97
C SER A 332 7.40 -8.41 -7.53
N ILE A 333 7.26 -7.74 -8.68
CA ILE A 333 5.95 -7.33 -9.23
C ILE A 333 4.98 -8.50 -9.33
N GLU A 334 5.41 -9.63 -9.90
CA GLU A 334 4.52 -10.78 -10.12
C GLU A 334 3.98 -11.35 -8.79
N GLN A 335 4.82 -11.40 -7.76
CA GLN A 335 4.43 -11.86 -6.43
C GLN A 335 3.43 -10.90 -5.79
N LEU A 336 3.72 -9.60 -5.80
CA LEU A 336 2.87 -8.56 -5.21
C LEU A 336 1.50 -8.49 -5.91
N ASP A 337 1.49 -8.61 -7.23
CA ASP A 337 0.26 -8.63 -8.04
C ASP A 337 -0.59 -9.87 -7.74
N LYS A 338 0.04 -11.06 -7.61
CA LYS A 338 -0.67 -12.27 -7.18
C LYS A 338 -1.24 -12.11 -5.77
N GLU A 339 -0.47 -11.54 -4.85
CA GLU A 339 -0.90 -11.32 -3.46
C GLU A 339 -2.14 -10.41 -3.42
N LEU A 340 -2.09 -9.24 -4.06
CA LEU A 340 -3.20 -8.30 -4.15
C LEU A 340 -4.43 -8.96 -4.78
N ASN A 341 -4.29 -9.52 -5.98
CA ASN A 341 -5.43 -10.12 -6.68
C ASN A 341 -6.07 -11.26 -5.89
N SER A 342 -5.29 -12.01 -5.11
CA SER A 342 -5.80 -13.12 -4.28
C SER A 342 -6.85 -12.71 -3.24
N TRP A 343 -6.96 -11.43 -2.90
CA TRP A 343 -7.96 -10.90 -1.97
C TRP A 343 -9.33 -10.71 -2.60
N LEU A 344 -9.40 -10.55 -3.93
CA LEU A 344 -10.65 -10.30 -4.66
C LEU A 344 -11.10 -11.48 -5.53
N ILE A 345 -10.32 -12.57 -5.60
CA ILE A 345 -10.70 -13.79 -6.34
C ILE A 345 -12.05 -14.33 -5.83
N GLY A 346 -12.96 -14.60 -6.76
CA GLY A 346 -14.28 -15.16 -6.47
C GLY A 346 -15.30 -14.13 -5.98
N MET A 347 -15.01 -12.83 -6.11
CA MET A 347 -15.94 -11.74 -5.82
C MET A 347 -16.39 -11.07 -7.12
N ASN A 348 -17.62 -10.52 -7.17
CA ASN A 348 -18.10 -9.72 -8.31
C ASN A 348 -17.44 -8.34 -8.32
N VAL A 349 -16.15 -8.24 -8.65
CA VAL A 349 -15.34 -7.00 -8.56
C VAL A 349 -15.81 -5.93 -9.55
N VAL A 350 -15.81 -4.67 -9.13
CA VAL A 350 -15.99 -3.51 -10.01
C VAL A 350 -14.64 -2.81 -10.16
N PHE A 351 -14.24 -2.55 -11.41
CA PHE A 351 -13.09 -1.71 -11.72
C PHE A 351 -13.61 -0.30 -12.02
N GLU A 352 -13.16 0.72 -11.28
CA GLU A 352 -13.48 2.11 -11.59
C GLU A 352 -12.76 2.48 -12.91
N LYS A 353 -13.48 2.43 -14.03
CA LYS A 353 -13.01 3.10 -15.25
C LYS A 353 -13.34 4.58 -15.11
N GLU A 354 -12.32 5.43 -15.11
CA GLU A 354 -12.52 6.87 -15.28
C GLU A 354 -13.18 7.09 -16.66
N GLU A 355 -14.44 7.52 -16.66
CA GLU A 355 -15.04 8.15 -17.83
C GLU A 355 -14.24 9.43 -18.09
N ILE A 356 -13.34 9.37 -19.08
CA ILE A 356 -12.78 10.56 -19.69
C ILE A 356 -13.98 11.33 -20.27
N LYS A 357 -14.45 12.33 -19.53
CA LYS A 357 -15.31 13.37 -20.10
C LYS A 357 -14.45 14.16 -21.08
N GLU A 358 -14.50 13.76 -22.34
CA GLU A 358 -14.10 14.62 -23.45
C GLU A 358 -14.91 15.92 -23.34
N LEU A 359 -14.21 17.03 -23.16
CA LEU A 359 -14.71 18.40 -23.26
C LEU A 359 -14.28 18.98 -24.60
#